data_AF-A0A4Y2MM12-F1
#
_entry.id   AF-A0A4Y2MM12-F1
#
_cell.length_a   1.000
_cell.length_b   1.000
_cell.length_c   1.000
_cell.angle_alpha   90.00
_cell.angle_beta   90.00
_cell.angle_gamma   90.00
#
_symmetry.space_group_name_H-M   'P 1'
#
loop_
_entity.id
_entity.type
_entity.pdbx_description
1 polymer ?
#
loop_
_entity_poly.entity_id
_entity_poly.type
_entity_poly.pdbx_seq_one_letter_code
_entity_poly.pdbx_strand_id
1 'polypeptide(L)' 'MPNPADTKLSESSNSSAGVSAIAIKTPAFWSDKPELWFAQLESQFALGNISVDSTKFHYVIAALNSDDLTCVSDLVLK' A
#
# COMPACT_ATOMS: atom_id res chain seq x y z
N MET A 1 41.44 -35.47 -5.77
CA MET A 1 41.58 -34.50 -4.68
C MET A 1 41.42 -33.10 -5.26
N PRO A 2 40.29 -32.39 -5.04
CA PRO A 2 40.10 -31.03 -5.54
C PRO A 2 40.68 -29.99 -4.55
N ASN A 3 41.31 -28.95 -5.10
CA ASN A 3 42.06 -27.87 -4.42
C ASN A 3 41.13 -26.68 -4.03
N PRO A 4 41.47 -25.84 -3.02
CA PRO A 4 40.60 -24.84 -2.41
C PRO A 4 40.84 -23.42 -2.98
N ALA A 5 40.39 -23.20 -4.20
CA ALA A 5 40.20 -21.89 -4.83
C ALA A 5 39.19 -22.15 -5.96
N ASP A 6 37.96 -21.66 -5.99
CA ASP A 6 37.51 -20.31 -5.67
C ASP A 6 36.12 -20.37 -5.01
N THR A 7 36.07 -20.33 -3.68
CA THR A 7 34.85 -19.93 -2.97
C THR A 7 34.82 -18.41 -2.91
N LYS A 8 34.22 -17.80 -3.93
CA LYS A 8 33.75 -16.41 -3.82
C LYS A 8 32.42 -16.27 -4.56
N LEU A 9 31.39 -16.90 -4.01
CA LEU A 9 30.03 -16.35 -4.10
C LEU A 9 30.10 -15.03 -3.36
N SER A 10 30.25 -13.94 -4.11
CA SER A 10 30.00 -12.60 -3.59
C SER A 10 28.56 -12.56 -3.11
N GLU A 11 28.40 -12.52 -1.79
CA GLU A 11 27.20 -12.12 -1.09
C GLU A 11 26.64 -10.84 -1.74
N SER A 12 25.63 -11.00 -2.58
CA SER A 12 24.65 -9.96 -2.82
C SER A 12 23.81 -9.85 -1.56
N SER A 13 24.36 -9.21 -0.53
CA SER A 13 23.60 -8.72 0.62
C SER A 13 22.75 -7.54 0.15
N ASN A 14 21.78 -7.82 -0.72
CA ASN A 14 20.59 -7.00 -0.79
C ASN A 14 19.66 -7.60 0.25
N SER A 15 19.84 -7.20 1.51
CA SER A 15 18.77 -7.26 2.48
C SER A 15 17.66 -6.36 1.96
N SER A 16 16.90 -6.85 0.97
CA SER A 16 15.54 -6.45 0.79
C SER A 16 14.89 -6.88 2.09
N ALA A 17 14.87 -5.97 3.06
CA ALA A 17 13.90 -6.02 4.13
C ALA A 17 12.56 -6.04 3.40
N GLY A 18 12.14 -7.26 3.05
CA GLY A 18 10.89 -7.53 2.39
C GLY A 18 9.85 -7.10 3.38
N VAL A 19 9.43 -5.84 3.26
CA VAL A 19 8.28 -5.30 3.94
C VAL A 19 7.19 -6.31 3.68
N SER A 20 6.88 -7.09 4.71
CA SER A 20 5.76 -8.02 4.67
C SER A 20 4.56 -7.10 4.69
N ALA A 21 4.18 -6.59 3.51
CA ALA A 21 3.09 -5.67 3.35
C ALA A 21 1.87 -6.41 3.90
N ILE A 22 1.44 -6.00 5.09
CA ILE A 22 0.18 -6.48 5.65
C ILE A 22 -0.86 -6.09 4.60
N ALA A 23 -1.54 -7.08 4.04
CA ALA A 23 -2.60 -6.82 3.08
C ALA A 23 -3.61 -5.88 3.76
N ILE A 24 -3.64 -4.63 3.35
CA ILE A 24 -4.58 -3.66 3.89
C ILE A 24 -5.96 -4.12 3.42
N LYS A 25 -6.78 -4.60 4.36
CA LYS A 25 -8.19 -4.81 4.09
C LYS A 25 -8.84 -3.44 4.13
N THR A 26 -9.15 -2.93 2.96
CA THR A 26 -9.83 -1.64 2.82
C THR A 26 -11.19 -1.72 3.51
N PRO A 27 -11.45 -0.91 4.55
CA PRO A 27 -12.76 -0.87 5.20
C PRO A 27 -13.80 -0.31 4.24
N ALA A 28 -15.04 -0.77 4.37
CA ALA A 28 -16.16 -0.21 3.62
C ALA A 28 -16.26 1.30 3.87
N PHE A 29 -16.49 2.07 2.81
CA PHE A 29 -16.59 3.52 2.88
C PHE A 29 -17.78 3.96 3.74
N TRP A 30 -17.58 5.02 4.54
CA TRP A 30 -18.61 5.60 5.40
C TRP A 30 -19.03 6.97 4.86
N SER A 31 -20.04 6.98 3.98
CA SER A 31 -20.55 8.20 3.36
C SER A 31 -21.07 9.23 4.38
N ASP A 32 -21.56 8.78 5.55
CA ASP A 32 -22.00 9.68 6.64
C ASP A 32 -20.85 10.39 7.37
N LYS A 33 -19.67 9.77 7.44
CA LYS A 33 -18.50 10.26 8.19
C LYS A 33 -17.19 9.94 7.46
N PRO A 34 -16.96 10.57 6.29
CA PRO A 34 -15.78 10.29 5.47
C PRO A 34 -14.48 10.62 6.20
N GLU A 35 -14.44 11.70 7.00
CA GLU A 35 -13.22 12.08 7.74
C GLU A 35 -12.74 10.99 8.70
N LEU A 36 -13.66 10.35 9.42
CA LEU A 36 -13.32 9.29 10.37
C LEU A 36 -12.84 8.02 9.64
N TRP A 37 -13.46 7.71 8.49
CA TRP A 37 -13.04 6.62 7.62
C TRP A 37 -11.64 6.86 7.06
N PHE A 38 -11.34 8.09 6.62
CA PHE A 38 -10.00 8.47 6.18
C PHE A 38 -8.97 8.32 7.29
N ALA A 39 -9.24 8.80 8.51
CA ALA A 39 -8.33 8.65 9.65
C ALA A 39 -8.05 7.17 9.98
N GLN A 40 -9.06 6.31 9.88
CA GLN A 40 -8.89 4.87 10.03
C GLN A 40 -8.01 4.28 8.91
N LEU A 41 -8.24 4.68 7.67
CA LEU A 41 -7.48 4.20 6.51
C LEU A 41 -6.02 4.68 6.56
N GLU A 42 -5.76 5.92 6.95
CA GLU A 42 -4.40 6.44 7.17
C GLU A 42 -3.64 5.66 8.24
N SER A 43 -4.32 5.27 9.31
CA SER A 43 -3.72 4.41 10.34
C SER A 43 -3.31 3.04 9.77
N GLN A 44 -4.11 2.48 8.85
CA GLN A 44 -3.76 1.24 8.15
C GLN A 44 -2.59 1.43 7.19
N PHE A 45 -2.53 2.56 6.46
CA PHE A 45 -1.39 2.89 5.61
C PHE A 45 -0.09 3.01 6.42
N ALA A 46 -0.14 3.68 7.57
CA ALA A 46 1.00 3.79 8.47
C ALA A 46 1.47 2.40 8.95
N LEU A 47 0.54 1.51 9.32
CA LEU A 47 0.86 0.16 9.75
C LEU A 47 1.39 -0.73 8.61
N GLY A 48 0.87 -0.55 7.40
CA GLY A 48 1.30 -1.25 6.18
C GLY A 48 2.52 -0.64 5.50
N ASN A 49 3.14 0.38 6.12
CA ASN A 49 4.29 1.12 5.57
C ASN A 49 4.02 1.73 4.18
N ILE A 50 2.76 2.07 3.89
CA ILE A 50 2.33 2.73 2.65
C ILE A 50 2.48 4.24 2.81
N SER A 51 3.62 4.75 2.37
CA SER A 51 3.91 6.19 2.39
C SER A 51 3.59 6.90 1.07
N VAL A 52 3.49 6.16 -0.04
CA VAL A 52 3.32 6.73 -1.38
C VAL A 52 1.88 7.19 -1.59
N ASP A 53 1.68 8.49 -1.82
CA ASP A 53 0.35 9.09 -1.99
C ASP A 53 -0.44 8.50 -3.16
N SER A 54 0.21 8.18 -4.29
CA SER A 54 -0.44 7.50 -5.40
C SER A 54 -1.02 6.14 -5.00
N THR A 55 -0.30 5.37 -4.17
CA THR A 55 -0.79 4.10 -3.65
C THR A 55 -2.00 4.32 -2.73
N LYS A 56 -1.91 5.28 -1.80
CA LYS A 56 -3.03 5.63 -0.91
C LYS A 56 -4.27 6.05 -1.69
N PHE A 57 -4.10 6.88 -2.72
CA PHE A 57 -5.17 7.31 -3.60
C PHE A 57 -5.85 6.12 -4.27
N HIS A 58 -5.09 5.19 -4.85
CA HIS A 58 -5.67 3.99 -5.46
C HIS A 58 -6.45 3.14 -4.46
N TYR A 59 -5.99 3.01 -3.22
CA TYR A 59 -6.72 2.31 -2.16
C TYR A 59 -8.05 3.01 -1.83
N VAL A 60 -8.05 4.34 -1.76
CA VAL A 60 -9.27 5.12 -1.53
C VAL A 60 -10.26 4.88 -2.66
N ILE A 61 -9.84 5.03 -3.93
CA ILE A 61 -10.70 4.79 -5.10
C ILE A 61 -11.24 3.36 -5.11
N ALA A 62 -10.43 2.37 -4.78
CA ALA A 62 -10.85 0.97 -4.72
C ALA A 62 -11.85 0.66 -3.58
N ALA A 63 -11.94 1.53 -2.57
CA ALA A 63 -12.88 1.38 -1.46
C ALA A 63 -14.24 2.04 -1.71
N LEU A 64 -14.30 2.99 -2.63
CA LEU A 64 -15.51 3.72 -2.99
C LEU A 64 -16.36 2.88 -3.94
N ASN A 65 -17.68 2.93 -3.75
CA ASN A 65 -18.63 2.30 -4.67
C ASN A 65 -18.88 3.21 -5.89
N SER A 66 -19.55 2.68 -6.91
CA SER A 66 -19.86 3.42 -8.14
C SER A 66 -20.62 4.73 -7.90
N ASP A 67 -21.53 4.75 -6.92
CA ASP A 67 -22.30 5.95 -6.57
C ASP A 67 -21.41 7.02 -5.90
N ASP A 68 -20.56 6.60 -4.95
CA ASP A 68 -19.62 7.50 -4.27
C ASP A 68 -18.58 8.05 -5.27
N LEU A 69 -18.07 7.20 -6.17
CA LEU A 69 -17.14 7.59 -7.24
C LEU A 69 -17.76 8.58 -8.23
N THR A 70 -19.06 8.43 -8.51
CA THR A 70 -19.77 9.38 -9.38
C THR A 70 -19.84 10.76 -8.72
N CYS A 71 -20.06 10.81 -7.40
CA CYS A 71 -20.11 12.05 -6.63
C CYS A 71 -18.78 12.80 -6.61
N VAL A 72 -17.64 12.08 -6.62
CA VAL A 72 -16.28 12.66 -6.61
C VAL A 72 -15.57 12.56 -7.96
N SER A 73 -16.30 12.29 -9.04
CA SER A 73 -15.72 12.00 -10.36
C SER A 73 -14.85 13.14 -10.90
N ASP A 74 -15.16 14.37 -10.53
CA ASP A 74 -14.38 15.58 -10.83
C ASP A 74 -13.01 15.62 -10.15
N LEU A 75 -12.85 14.93 -9.02
CA LEU A 75 -11.58 14.76 -8.31
C LEU A 75 -10.77 13.59 -8.86
N VAL A 76 -11.44 12.56 -9.39
CA VAL A 76 -10.81 11.33 -9.87
C VAL A 76 -10.34 11.43 -11.33
N LEU A 77 -11.08 12.15 -12.18
CA LEU A 77 -10.85 12.22 -13.63
C LEU A 77 -10.04 13.46 -14.08
N LYS A 78 -9.40 14.18 -13.14
CA LYS A 78 -8.70 15.44 -13.41
C LYS A 78 -7.26 15.26 -13.86
#